data_AF-A0A7V9DV62-F1
#
_entry.id   AF-A0A7V9DV62-F1
#
_cell.length_a   1.000
_cell.length_b   1.000
_cell.length_c   1.000
_cell.angle_alpha   90.00
_cell.angle_beta   90.00
_cell.angle_gamma   90.00
#
_symmetry.space_group_name_H-M   'P 1'
#
loop_
_entity.id
_entity.type
_entity.pdbx_description
1 polymer ?
#
loop_
_entity_poly.entity_id
_entity_poly.type
_entity_poly.pdbx_seq_one_letter_code
_entity_poly.pdbx_strand_id
1 'polypeptide(L)'
;VSLPDDLAGRLEGKSSLGRLGLLTHSTAGFIDPGFSGHITLELSNVANLPIMLWPGMKIGQLCLFRLSSPAEYPYGSEIYGSRYQGQRGPTPSRSYRNFTRSPTR
;
A
#
# COMPACT_ATOMS: atom_id res chain seq x y z
N VAL A 1 -6.27 7.57 -4.06
CA VAL A 1 -7.42 7.17 -3.22
C VAL A 1 -7.44 8.07 -1.99
N SER A 2 -8.62 8.35 -1.46
CA SER A 2 -8.81 8.97 -0.14
C SER A 2 -9.82 8.11 0.60
N LEU A 3 -9.43 7.55 1.74
CA LEU A 3 -10.32 6.74 2.58
C LEU A 3 -10.85 7.60 3.74
N PRO A 4 -12.13 7.44 4.12
CA PRO A 4 -12.63 7.99 5.38
C PRO A 4 -12.04 7.24 6.58
N ASP A 5 -12.31 7.74 7.78
CA ASP A 5 -11.75 7.19 9.02
C ASP A 5 -12.42 5.88 9.47
N ASP A 6 -13.51 5.46 8.82
CA ASP A 6 -14.28 4.25 9.12
C ASP A 6 -14.15 3.14 8.05
N LEU A 7 -13.25 3.31 7.07
CA LEU A 7 -12.92 2.30 6.08
C LEU A 7 -11.42 2.01 6.01
N ALA A 8 -11.06 0.73 5.95
CA ALA A 8 -9.73 0.27 5.56
C ALA A 8 -9.77 -0.31 4.16
N GLY A 9 -8.68 -0.17 3.41
CA GLY A 9 -8.53 -0.77 2.09
C GLY A 9 -7.54 -1.94 2.11
N ARG A 10 -7.64 -2.84 1.14
CA ARG A 10 -6.57 -3.79 0.81
C ARG A 10 -6.34 -3.79 -0.69
N LEU A 11 -5.10 -3.54 -1.09
CA LEU A 11 -4.71 -3.65 -2.48
C LEU A 11 -4.50 -5.11 -2.84
N GLU A 12 -5.15 -5.54 -3.91
CA GLU A 12 -5.08 -6.91 -4.41
C GLU A 12 -4.55 -6.94 -5.85
N GLY A 13 -3.83 -8.02 -6.15
CA GLY A 13 -3.49 -8.36 -7.53
C GLY A 13 -4.70 -8.82 -8.33
N LYS A 14 -4.52 -8.96 -9.64
CA LYS A 14 -5.53 -9.54 -10.54
C LYS A 14 -5.14 -10.97 -10.91
N SER A 15 -6.09 -11.90 -10.87
CA SER A 15 -5.85 -13.28 -11.30
C SER A 15 -5.25 -13.38 -12.70
N SER A 16 -5.74 -12.56 -13.64
CA SER A 16 -5.22 -12.52 -15.02
C SER A 16 -3.73 -12.18 -15.10
N LEU A 17 -3.22 -11.32 -14.22
CA LEU A 17 -1.80 -10.94 -14.18
C LEU A 17 -0.98 -11.97 -13.40
N GLY A 18 -1.52 -12.51 -12.30
CA GLY A 18 -0.89 -13.59 -11.55
C GLY A 18 -0.65 -14.83 -12.42
N ARG A 19 -1.57 -15.15 -13.35
CA ARG A 19 -1.41 -16.24 -14.33
C ARG A 19 -0.29 -16.01 -15.35
N LEU A 20 0.17 -14.77 -15.51
CA LEU A 20 1.33 -14.41 -16.34
C LEU A 20 2.62 -14.35 -15.52
N GLY A 21 2.58 -14.63 -14.22
CA GLY A 21 3.74 -14.51 -13.32
C GLY A 21 4.02 -13.07 -12.86
N LEU A 22 3.08 -12.14 -13.04
CA LEU A 22 3.18 -10.79 -12.45
C LEU A 22 2.50 -10.75 -11.08
N LEU A 23 3.29 -10.59 -10.03
CA LEU A 23 2.81 -10.40 -8.67
C LEU A 23 2.70 -8.91 -8.37
N THR A 24 1.50 -8.48 -7.98
CA THR A 24 1.25 -7.17 -7.37
C THR A 24 1.27 -7.39 -5.87
N HIS A 25 2.45 -7.26 -5.28
CA HIS A 25 2.65 -7.46 -3.86
C HIS A 25 2.34 -6.17 -3.10
N SER A 26 1.87 -6.33 -1.88
CA SER A 26 1.76 -5.28 -0.89
C SER A 26 2.09 -5.94 0.45
N THR A 27 3.39 -5.96 0.81
CA THR A 27 3.86 -6.53 2.10
C THR A 27 3.15 -5.86 3.28
N ALA A 28 2.86 -4.57 3.14
CA ALA A 28 1.92 -3.82 3.96
C ALA A 28 0.57 -3.70 3.23
N GLY A 29 -0.19 -4.81 3.19
CA GLY A 29 -1.38 -4.96 2.34
C GLY A 29 -2.53 -3.99 2.60
N PHE A 30 -2.60 -3.44 3.82
CA PHE A 30 -3.68 -2.54 4.21
C PHE A 30 -3.38 -1.08 3.84
N ILE A 31 -4.44 -0.41 3.40
CA ILE A 31 -4.51 1.03 3.26
C ILE A 31 -5.27 1.52 4.49
N ASP A 32 -4.58 2.23 5.37
CA ASP A 32 -5.12 2.68 6.64
C ASP A 32 -6.30 3.67 6.48
N PRO A 33 -7.25 3.70 7.42
CA PRO A 33 -8.31 4.72 7.46
C PRO A 33 -7.72 6.14 7.52
N GLY A 34 -8.33 7.08 6.80
CA GLY A 34 -7.82 8.45 6.66
C GLY A 34 -6.64 8.62 5.67
N PHE A 35 -6.12 7.54 5.08
CA PHE A 35 -5.08 7.67 4.05
C PHE A 35 -5.60 8.43 2.82
N SER A 36 -4.80 9.37 2.33
CA SER A 36 -5.02 10.05 1.06
C SER A 36 -3.72 10.12 0.25
N GLY A 37 -3.74 9.54 -0.96
CA GLY A 37 -2.58 9.52 -1.85
C GLY A 37 -2.68 8.52 -2.99
N HIS A 38 -1.65 8.47 -3.82
CA HIS A 38 -1.43 7.36 -4.76
C HIS A 38 -0.87 6.16 -3.99
N ILE A 39 -1.28 4.94 -4.34
CA ILE A 39 -0.79 3.73 -3.68
C ILE A 39 0.51 3.30 -4.37
N THR A 40 1.58 3.08 -3.60
CA THR A 40 2.82 2.50 -4.13
C THR A 40 2.60 1.00 -4.36
N LEU A 41 2.96 0.50 -5.53
CA LEU A 41 2.87 -0.92 -5.89
C LEU A 41 4.25 -1.57 -5.77
N GLU A 42 4.32 -2.76 -5.18
CA GLU A 42 5.50 -3.62 -5.24
C GLU A 42 5.26 -4.65 -6.34
N LEU A 43 5.99 -4.54 -7.46
CA LEU A 43 5.79 -5.42 -8.62
C LEU A 43 6.95 -6.41 -8.74
N SER A 44 6.62 -7.70 -8.81
CA SER A 44 7.59 -8.76 -9.03
C SER A 44 7.21 -9.58 -10.26
N ASN A 45 8.15 -9.75 -11.18
CA ASN A 45 8.04 -10.71 -12.27
C ASN A 45 8.67 -12.03 -11.83
N VAL A 46 7.86 -13.07 -11.66
CA VAL A 46 8.30 -14.43 -11.31
C VAL A 46 8.19 -15.40 -12.49
N ALA A 47 7.91 -14.89 -13.70
CA ALA A 47 7.96 -15.67 -14.93
C ALA A 47 9.41 -15.77 -15.46
N ASN A 48 9.59 -16.63 -16.46
CA ASN A 48 10.84 -16.77 -17.21
C ASN A 48 10.98 -15.80 -18.39
N LEU A 49 9.97 -14.95 -18.63
CA LEU A 49 9.94 -13.98 -19.72
C LEU A 49 9.69 -12.56 -19.19
N PRO A 50 10.23 -11.51 -19.85
CA PRO A 50 9.88 -10.13 -19.54
C PRO A 50 8.38 -9.87 -19.72
N ILE A 51 7.81 -9.05 -18.83
CA ILE A 51 6.40 -8.63 -18.91
C ILE A 51 6.36 -7.13 -19.19
N MET A 52 5.67 -6.74 -20.26
CA MET A 52 5.49 -5.33 -20.61
C MET A 52 4.35 -4.72 -19.78
N LEU A 53 4.66 -3.66 -19.03
CA LEU A 53 3.69 -2.91 -18.26
C LEU A 53 3.31 -1.62 -19.00
N TRP A 54 2.02 -1.40 -19.18
CA TRP A 54 1.49 -0.24 -19.88
C TRP A 54 0.89 0.76 -18.88
N PRO A 55 1.30 2.05 -18.88
CA PRO A 55 0.62 3.07 -18.11
C PRO A 55 -0.90 3.08 -18.39
N GLY A 56 -1.71 3.06 -17.34
CA GLY A 56 -3.18 3.01 -17.45
C GLY A 56 -3.78 1.60 -17.50
N MET A 57 -2.98 0.53 -17.60
CA MET A 57 -3.52 -0.83 -17.52
C MET A 57 -4.10 -1.11 -16.12
N LYS A 58 -5.11 -1.98 -16.05
CA LYS A 58 -5.65 -2.47 -14.77
C LYS A 58 -4.61 -3.38 -14.11
N ILE A 59 -3.87 -2.86 -13.14
CA ILE A 59 -2.77 -3.57 -12.46
C ILE A 59 -3.21 -4.31 -11.19
N GLY A 60 -4.28 -3.84 -10.54
CA GLY A 60 -4.78 -4.37 -9.28
C GLY A 60 -6.24 -4.03 -9.07
N GLN A 61 -6.72 -4.26 -7.85
CA GLN A 61 -8.06 -3.92 -7.40
C GLN A 61 -8.05 -3.58 -5.91
N LEU A 62 -9.03 -2.82 -5.45
CA LEU A 62 -9.15 -2.40 -4.05
C LEU A 62 -10.32 -3.12 -3.40
N CYS A 63 -10.07 -3.82 -2.30
CA CYS A 63 -11.11 -4.33 -1.41
C CYS A 63 -11.28 -3.35 -0.25
N LEU A 64 -12.52 -2.98 0.08
CA LEU A 64 -12.82 -2.08 1.20
C LEU A 64 -13.46 -2.86 2.34
N PHE A 65 -13.04 -2.55 3.55
CA PHE A 65 -13.48 -3.18 4.79
C PHE A 65 -14.00 -2.10 5.72
N ARG A 66 -15.22 -2.28 6.22
CA ARG A 66 -15.78 -1.39 7.23
C ARG A 66 -15.17 -1.70 8.59
N LEU A 67 -14.72 -0.67 9.30
CA LEU A 67 -14.28 -0.82 10.68
C LEU A 67 -15.49 -0.96 11.62
N SER A 68 -15.27 -1.55 12.80
CA SER A 68 -16.28 -1.61 13.86
C SER A 68 -16.65 -0.22 14.40
N SER A 69 -15.72 0.72 14.34
CA SER A 69 -15.87 2.14 14.67
C SER A 69 -14.86 2.98 13.86
N PRO A 70 -15.06 4.30 13.72
CA PRO A 70 -14.02 5.17 13.15
C PRO A 70 -12.70 5.04 13.93
N ALA A 71 -11.57 5.18 13.23
CA ALA A 71 -10.25 5.17 13.85
C ALA A 71 -10.07 6.42 14.73
N GLU A 72 -9.61 6.23 15.98
CA GLU A 72 -9.36 7.33 16.92
C GLU A 72 -8.21 8.24 16.43
N TYR A 73 -7.15 7.63 15.90
CA TYR A 73 -6.01 8.31 15.29
C TYR A 73 -5.84 7.82 13.84
N PRO A 74 -6.53 8.43 12.86
CA PRO A 74 -6.44 8.02 11.46
C PRO A 74 -5.04 8.31 10.87
N TYR A 75 -4.77 7.72 9.71
CA TYR A 75 -3.53 7.92 8.98
C TYR A 75 -3.31 9.39 8.64
N GLY A 76 -2.10 9.90 8.91
CA GLY A 76 -1.76 11.31 8.77
C GLY A 76 -1.91 12.12 10.06
N SER A 77 -2.52 11.56 11.11
CA SER A 77 -2.49 12.17 12.44
C SER A 77 -1.06 12.22 12.99
N GLU A 78 -0.77 13.26 13.78
CA GLU A 78 0.55 13.45 14.38
C GLU A 78 0.92 12.29 15.30
N ILE A 79 -0.05 11.80 16.08
CA ILE A 79 0.11 10.68 17.02
C ILE A 79 0.43 9.37 16.29
N TYR A 80 -0.22 9.09 15.16
CA TYR A 80 0.07 7.88 14.38
C TYR A 80 1.48 7.93 13.75
N GLY A 81 2.02 9.13 13.49
CA GLY A 81 3.38 9.28 12.96
C GLY A 81 3.53 8.76 11.52
N SER A 82 2.46 8.87 10.72
CA SER A 82 2.39 8.38 9.35
C SER A 82 3.50 8.95 8.45
N ARG A 83 4.01 8.11 7.54
CA ARG A 83 5.17 8.45 6.70
C ARG A 83 4.80 8.91 5.30
N TYR A 84 3.62 8.58 4.78
CA TYR A 84 3.33 8.63 3.34
C TYR A 84 2.04 9.37 2.99
N GLN A 85 1.48 10.16 3.91
CA GLN A 85 0.25 10.91 3.67
C GLN A 85 0.47 11.93 2.53
N GLY A 86 -0.48 11.98 1.60
CA GLY A 86 -0.47 12.90 0.46
C GLY A 86 0.42 12.49 -0.72
N GLN A 87 1.06 11.31 -0.70
CA GLN A 87 2.01 10.95 -1.75
C GLN A 87 1.40 10.93 -3.17
N ARG A 88 2.19 11.34 -4.16
CA ARG A 88 1.78 11.48 -5.59
C ARG A 88 2.48 10.48 -6.52
N GLY A 89 3.33 9.62 -5.99
CA GLY A 89 4.06 8.60 -6.75
C GLY A 89 4.65 7.54 -5.82
N PRO A 90 5.56 6.70 -6.32
CA PRO A 90 6.23 5.68 -5.51
C PRO A 90 7.29 6.34 -4.62
N THR A 91 6.84 6.99 -3.54
CA THR A 91 7.74 7.64 -2.57
C THR A 91 8.76 6.63 -2.05
N PRO A 92 10.08 6.93 -2.08
CA PRO A 92 11.08 6.06 -1.49
C PRO A 92 10.80 5.79 0.00
N SER A 93 11.30 4.64 0.48
CA SER A 93 11.13 4.22 1.87
C SER A 93 11.62 5.30 2.85
N ARG A 94 10.80 5.53 3.88
CA ARG A 94 11.12 6.39 5.04
C ARG A 94 11.28 5.56 6.31
N SER A 95 11.64 4.28 6.19
CA SER A 95 11.82 3.37 7.34
C SER A 95 12.84 3.89 8.35
N TYR A 96 13.81 4.71 7.92
CA TYR A 96 14.78 5.38 8.77
C TYR A 96 14.16 6.39 9.76
N ARG A 97 12.96 6.93 9.48
CA ARG A 97 12.25 7.82 10.41
C ARG A 97 11.69 7.00 11.57
N ASN A 98 12.01 7.42 12.80
CA ASN A 98 11.63 6.73 14.03
C ASN A 98 12.12 5.26 14.06
N PHE A 99 13.21 4.97 13.35
CA PHE A 99 13.85 3.65 13.42
C PHE A 99 14.46 3.46 14.81
N THR A 100 14.16 2.33 15.44
CA THR A 100 14.73 1.94 16.73
C THR A 100 15.42 0.60 16.59
N ARG A 101 16.49 0.39 17.35
CA ARG A 101 17.24 -0.86 17.39
C ARG A 101 17.55 -1.20 18.84
N SER A 102 17.24 -2.43 19.24
CA SER A 102 17.66 -2.95 20.55
C SER A 102 19.18 -3.11 20.60
N PRO A 103 19.84 -2.84 21.74
CA PRO A 103 21.24 -3.16 21.92
C PRO A 103 21.46 -4.67 21.76
N THR A 104 22.37 -5.07 20.87
CA THR A 104 22.85 -6.46 20.75
C THR A 104 24.22 -6.53 21.42
N ARG A 105 24.26 -6.93 22.69
CA ARG A 105 25.50 -7.34 23.37
C ARG A 105 25.68 -8.84 23.19
#